data_AF-A0A662RFT5-F1
#
_entry.id   AF-A0A662RFT5-F1
#
_cell.length_a   1.000
_cell.length_b   1.000
_cell.length_c   1.000
_cell.angle_alpha   90.00
_cell.angle_beta   90.00
_cell.angle_gamma   90.00
#
_symmetry.space_group_name_H-M   'P 1'
#
loop_
_entity.id
_entity.type
_entity.pdbx_description
1 polymer ?
#
loop_
_entity_poly.entity_id
_entity_poly.type
_entity_poly.pdbx_seq_one_letter_code
_entity_poly.pdbx_strand_id
1 'polypeptide(L)' 'MTTAFQISGEILEYIKTCRWLTVEELGGQMDIIQEKLIKILDFLSEFGFIEFDSDNTRIRIADLGERFLELPEI' A
#
# COMPACT_ATOMS: atom_id res chain seq x y z
N MET A 1 -9.33 17.36 -0.32
CA MET A 1 -8.37 16.97 -1.37
C MET A 1 -7.41 16.00 -0.71
N THR A 2 -7.60 14.70 -0.92
CA THR A 2 -6.75 13.67 -0.32
C THR A 2 -5.41 13.70 -1.02
N THR A 3 -4.32 13.80 -0.26
CA THR A 3 -2.97 13.84 -0.83
C THR A 3 -2.47 12.43 -1.09
N ALA A 4 -1.48 12.29 -1.98
CA ALA A 4 -0.80 11.01 -2.20
C ALA A 4 -0.22 10.45 -0.89
N PHE A 5 0.21 11.31 0.03
CA PHE A 5 0.70 10.93 1.35
C PHE A 5 -0.38 10.26 2.21
N GLN A 6 -1.58 10.86 2.28
CA GLN A 6 -2.71 10.28 3.03
C GLN A 6 -3.12 8.92 2.46
N ILE A 7 -3.25 8.83 1.13
CA ILE A 7 -3.61 7.57 0.47
C ILE A 7 -2.56 6.48 0.72
N SER A 8 -1.26 6.82 0.66
CA SER A 8 -0.20 5.86 0.97
C SER A 8 -0.28 5.35 2.41
N GLY A 9 -0.55 6.22 3.39
CA GLY A 9 -0.75 5.82 4.77
C GLY A 9 -1.93 4.86 4.93
N GLU A 10 -3.09 5.22 4.36
CA GLU A 10 -4.29 4.38 4.38
C GLU A 10 -4.07 3.01 3.72
N ILE A 11 -3.35 2.97 2.58
CA ILE A 11 -2.96 1.71 1.93
C ILE A 11 -2.14 0.87 2.89
N LEU A 12 -1.08 1.43 3.49
CA LEU A 12 -0.18 0.73 4.40
C LEU A 12 -0.93 0.20 5.63
N GLU A 13 -1.82 1.00 6.23
CA GLU A 13 -2.65 0.56 7.35
C GLU A 13 -3.58 -0.59 6.96
N TYR A 14 -4.21 -0.50 5.80
CA TYR A 14 -5.11 -1.54 5.32
C TYR A 14 -4.37 -2.86 5.11
N ILE A 15 -3.27 -2.84 4.36
CA ILE A 15 -2.49 -4.05 4.08
C ILE A 15 -1.81 -4.61 5.33
N LYS A 16 -1.51 -3.79 6.36
CA LYS A 16 -0.93 -4.29 7.62
C LYS A 16 -1.83 -5.32 8.31
N THR A 17 -3.15 -5.21 8.11
CA THR A 17 -4.12 -6.16 8.68
C THR A 17 -4.17 -7.49 7.93
N CYS A 18 -3.58 -7.56 6.73
CA CYS A 18 -3.60 -8.71 5.84
C CYS A 18 -2.20 -9.28 5.63
N ARG A 19 -2.04 -10.61 5.64
CA ARG A 19 -0.73 -11.21 5.28
C ARG A 19 -0.35 -10.99 3.82
N TRP A 20 -1.34 -11.10 2.94
CA TRP A 20 -1.26 -10.88 1.50
C TRP A 20 -2.64 -10.43 1.02
N LEU A 21 -2.67 -9.43 0.15
CA LEU A 21 -3.90 -8.84 -0.40
C LEU A 21 -3.74 -8.68 -1.90
N THR A 22 -4.78 -8.94 -2.69
CA THR A 22 -4.72 -8.67 -4.13
C THR A 22 -4.85 -7.18 -4.44
N VAL A 23 -4.23 -6.73 -5.53
CA VAL A 23 -4.35 -5.34 -6.00
C VAL A 23 -5.80 -4.99 -6.35
N GLU A 24 -6.58 -5.96 -6.82
CA GLU A 24 -8.00 -5.79 -7.15
C GLU A 24 -8.87 -5.58 -5.90
N GLU A 25 -8.65 -6.36 -4.85
CA GLU A 25 -9.34 -6.17 -3.56
C GLU A 25 -9.04 -4.79 -2.98
N LEU A 26 -7.78 -4.35 -3.01
CA LEU A 26 -7.39 -3.03 -2.54
C LEU A 26 -8.09 -1.91 -3.33
N GLY A 27 -8.09 -2.01 -4.65
CA GLY A 27 -8.75 -1.01 -5.52
C GLY A 27 -10.25 -0.92 -5.28
N GLY A 28 -10.92 -2.06 -5.09
CA GLY A 28 -12.34 -2.11 -4.78
C GLY A 28 -12.69 -1.53 -3.41
N GLN A 29 -11.79 -1.65 -2.42
CA GLN A 29 -12.01 -1.14 -1.06
C GLN A 29 -11.79 0.36 -0.96
N MET A 30 -10.81 0.91 -1.69
CA MET A 30 -10.44 2.32 -1.57
C MET A 30 -11.14 3.24 -2.58
N ASP A 31 -11.96 2.70 -3.50
CA ASP A 31 -12.59 3.44 -4.60
C ASP A 31 -11.58 4.25 -5.43
N ILE A 32 -10.36 3.70 -5.59
CA ILE A 32 -9.26 4.32 -6.35
C ILE A 32 -9.23 3.73 -7.75
N ILE A 33 -9.13 4.60 -8.76
CA ILE A 33 -8.90 4.19 -10.15
C ILE A 33 -7.64 3.32 -10.23
N GLN A 34 -7.79 2.12 -10.79
CA GLN A 34 -6.76 1.08 -10.82
C GLN A 34 -5.39 1.57 -11.32
N GLU A 35 -5.36 2.39 -12.37
CA GLU A 35 -4.10 2.97 -12.90
C GLU A 35 -3.36 3.84 -11.87
N LYS A 36 -4.10 4.62 -11.07
CA LYS A 36 -3.51 5.44 -10.01
C LYS A 36 -3.03 4.58 -8.86
N LEU A 37 -3.81 3.56 -8.49
CA LEU A 37 -3.43 2.63 -7.44
C LEU A 37 -2.10 1.93 -7.78
N ILE A 38 -1.97 1.41 -9.00
CA ILE A 38 -0.74 0.76 -9.47
C ILE A 38 0.46 1.70 -9.30
N LYS A 39 0.36 2.96 -9.74
CA LYS A 39 1.46 3.93 -9.59
C LYS A 39 1.85 4.19 -8.13
N ILE A 40 0.88 4.18 -7.21
CA ILE A 40 1.14 4.35 -5.78
C ILE A 40 1.82 3.10 -5.21
N LEU A 41 1.34 1.91 -5.59
CA LEU A 41 1.94 0.65 -5.16
C LEU A 41 3.36 0.47 -5.70
N ASP A 42 3.60 0.83 -6.96
CA ASP A 42 4.93 0.83 -7.57
C ASP A 42 5.89 1.74 -6.79
N PHE A 43 5.45 2.97 -6.45
CA PHE A 43 6.22 3.87 -5.61
C PHE A 43 6.50 3.26 -4.22
N LEU A 44 5.47 2.74 -3.54
CA LEU A 44 5.65 2.13 -2.22
C LEU A 44 6.61 0.93 -2.26
N SER A 45 6.56 0.13 -3.33
CA SER A 45 7.47 -0.99 -3.52
C SER A 45 8.89 -0.55 -3.85
N GLU A 46 9.07 0.51 -4.65
CA GLU A 46 10.38 1.07 -5.01
C GLU A 46 11.15 1.50 -3.75
N PHE A 47 10.45 2.08 -2.77
CA PHE A 47 11.05 2.50 -1.50
C PHE A 47 11.05 1.41 -0.43
N GLY A 48 10.55 0.20 -0.73
CA GLY A 48 10.58 -0.95 0.18
C GLY A 48 9.54 -0.90 1.30
N PHE A 49 8.47 -0.13 1.16
CA PHE A 49 7.36 -0.14 2.14
C PHE A 49 6.45 -1.35 1.98
N ILE A 50 6.36 -1.90 0.76
CA ILE A 50 5.55 -3.08 0.44
C ILE A 50 6.36 -4.06 -0.43
N GLU A 51 5.88 -5.29 -0.50
CA GLU A 51 6.41 -6.33 -1.38
C GLU A 51 5.30 -6.94 -2.22
N PHE A 52 5.62 -7.25 -3.48
CA PHE A 52 4.77 -8.03 -4.37
C PHE A 52 5.09 -9.52 -4.28
N ASP A 53 4.10 -10.36 -4.57
CA ASP A 53 4.33 -11.78 -4.82
C ASP A 53 4.99 -12.02 -6.19
N SER A 54 5.35 -13.28 -6.48
CA SER A 54 6.06 -13.63 -7.72
C SER A 54 5.32 -13.25 -9.00
N ASP A 55 3.99 -13.13 -8.93
CA ASP A 55 3.12 -12.84 -10.07
C ASP A 55 2.70 -11.35 -10.11
N ASN A 56 3.18 -10.52 -9.18
CA ASN A 56 2.78 -9.11 -8.99
C ASN A 56 1.26 -8.92 -8.86
N THR A 57 0.55 -9.91 -8.35
CA THR A 57 -0.91 -9.88 -8.18
C THR A 57 -1.31 -9.56 -6.74
N ARG A 58 -0.45 -9.94 -5.80
CA ARG A 58 -0.64 -9.74 -4.37
C ARG A 58 0.45 -8.88 -3.80
N ILE A 59 0.08 -8.11 -2.80
CA ILE A 59 0.95 -7.23 -2.03
C ILE A 59 0.88 -7.58 -0.55
N ARG A 60 1.95 -7.27 0.16
CA ARG A 60 1.99 -7.26 1.62
C ARG A 60 2.81 -6.08 2.11
N ILE A 61 2.62 -5.69 3.36
CA ILE A 61 3.50 -4.73 4.00
C ILE A 61 4.89 -5.34 4.23
N ALA A 62 5.93 -4.54 4.03
CA ALA A 62 7.30 -4.89 4.39
C ALA A 62 7.66 -4.28 5.74
N ASP A 63 8.75 -4.76 6.36
CA ASP A 63 9.22 -4.28 7.67
C ASP A 63 9.37 -2.75 7.74
N LEU A 64 9.81 -2.11 6.65
CA LEU A 64 9.93 -0.65 6.60
C LEU A 64 8.55 0.04 6.60
N GLY A 65 7.57 -0.52 5.90
CA GLY A 65 6.17 -0.08 5.92
C GLY A 65 5.58 -0.14 7.31
N GLU A 66 5.81 -1.23 8.03
CA GLU A 66 5.31 -1.38 9.40
C GLU A 66 5.90 -0.31 10.32
N ARG A 67 7.23 -0.10 10.25
CA ARG A 67 7.92 0.91 11.05
C ARG A 67 7.49 2.34 10.71
N PHE A 68 7.17 2.61 9.45
CA PHE A 68 6.69 3.91 9.01
C PHE A 68 5.36 4.27 9.69
N LEU A 69 4.46 3.30 9.85
CA LEU A 69 3.18 3.47 10.54
C LEU A 69 3.31 3.65 12.07
N GLU A 70 4.46 3.33 12.65
CA GLU A 70 4.74 3.52 14.08
C GLU A 70 5.41 4.87 14.38
N LEU A 71 5.75 5.65 13.35
CA LEU A 71 6.32 6.98 13.54
C LEU A 71 5.27 7.91 14.18
N PRO A 72 5.67 8.73 15.16
CA PRO A 72 4.75 9.67 15.79
C PRO A 72 4.22 10.68 14.77
N GLU A 73 2.95 11.06 14.92
CA GLU A 73 2.37 12.19 14.18
C GLU A 73 3.15 13.47 14.51
N ILE A 74 3.51 14.22 13.47
CA ILE A 74 4.31 15.45 13.54
C ILE A 74 3.40 16.68 13.46
#